data_AF-A0A7K0Q121-F1
#
_entry.id   AF-A0A7K0Q121-F1
#
_cell.length_a   1.000
_cell.length_b   1.000
_cell.length_c   1.000
_cell.angle_alpha   90.00
_cell.angle_beta   90.00
_cell.angle_gamma   90.00
#
_symmetry.space_group_name_H-M   'P 1'
#
loop_
_entity.id
_entity.type
_entity.pdbx_description
1 polymer ?
#
loop_
_entity_poly.entity_id
_entity_poly.type
_entity_poly.pdbx_seq_one_letter_code
_entity_poly.pdbx_strand_id
1 'polypeptide(L)' 'MPRSLKKGPFVDDHLLAKVDAQNEKGTKNVIRTWSRRSTIIPDMLGHTMAVHDGR' A
#
# COMPACT_ATOMS: atom_id res chain seq x y z
N MET A 1 11.86 6.05 10.43
CA MET A 1 12.54 7.27 9.96
C MET A 1 11.68 7.93 8.89
N PRO A 2 11.34 9.23 9.03
CA PRO A 2 10.61 9.95 8.00
C PRO A 2 11.50 10.14 6.76
N ARG A 3 10.95 9.95 5.55
CA ARG A 3 11.66 10.30 4.30
C ARG A 3 11.65 11.80 4.07
N SER A 4 12.65 12.29 3.33
CA SER A 4 12.68 13.68 2.86
C SER A 4 11.44 14.00 2.02
N LEU A 5 10.78 15.13 2.31
CA LEU A 5 9.60 15.62 1.60
C LEU A 5 9.82 15.76 0.08
N LYS A 6 11.03 16.15 -0.36
CA LYS A 6 11.38 16.30 -1.78
C LYS A 6 11.30 14.98 -2.56
N LYS A 7 11.45 13.84 -1.88
CA LYS A 7 11.46 12.49 -2.51
C LYS A 7 10.08 11.83 -2.56
N GLY A 8 9.08 12.42 -1.89
CA GLY A 8 7.73 11.88 -1.83
C GLY A 8 7.55 10.63 -0.95
N PRO A 9 6.30 10.17 -0.79
CA PRO A 9 5.94 9.01 0.02
C PRO A 9 6.54 7.72 -0.55
N PHE A 10 6.94 6.78 0.32
CA PHE A 10 7.46 5.48 -0.12
C PHE A 10 6.32 4.49 -0.26
N VAL A 11 6.23 3.82 -1.39
CA VAL A 11 5.40 2.64 -1.54
C VAL A 11 6.27 1.55 -2.15
N ASP A 12 6.05 0.32 -1.72
CA ASP A 12 6.78 -0.82 -2.30
C ASP A 12 6.08 -1.23 -3.60
N ASP A 13 6.84 -1.51 -4.66
CA ASP A 13 6.30 -1.69 -6.02
C ASP A 13 5.27 -2.82 -6.07
N HIS A 14 5.50 -3.90 -5.31
CA HIS A 14 4.56 -5.02 -5.22
C HIS A 14 3.25 -4.68 -4.49
N LEU A 15 3.28 -3.69 -3.59
CA LEU A 15 2.09 -3.22 -2.89
C LEU A 15 1.29 -2.30 -3.81
N LEU A 16 1.99 -1.40 -4.51
CA LEU A 16 1.39 -0.48 -5.47
C LEU A 16 0.68 -1.24 -6.58
N ALA A 17 1.33 -2.22 -7.20
CA ALA A 17 0.73 -3.04 -8.27
C ALA A 17 -0.56 -3.77 -7.84
N LYS A 18 -0.67 -4.19 -6.57
CA LYS A 18 -1.89 -4.82 -6.06
C LYS A 18 -3.03 -3.82 -5.88
N VAL A 19 -2.70 -2.61 -5.41
CA VAL A 19 -3.67 -1.52 -5.23
C VAL A 19 -4.18 -1.05 -6.59
N ASP A 20 -3.29 -0.84 -7.55
CA ASP A 20 -3.64 -0.43 -8.92
C ASP A 20 -4.55 -1.46 -9.59
N ALA A 21 -4.18 -2.75 -9.52
CA ALA A 21 -5.00 -3.83 -10.07
C ALA A 21 -6.39 -3.93 -9.43
N GLN A 22 -6.53 -3.55 -8.15
CA GLN A 22 -7.83 -3.52 -7.48
C GLN A 22 -8.64 -2.27 -7.82
N ASN A 23 -7.97 -1.12 -7.98
CA ASN A 23 -8.58 0.13 -8.43
C ASN A 23 -9.13 0.00 -9.85
N GLU A 24 -8.36 -0.57 -10.77
CA GLU A 24 -8.79 -0.85 -12.15
C GLU A 24 -10.01 -1.78 -12.19
N LYS A 25 -10.06 -2.78 -11.30
CA LYS A 25 -11.17 -3.74 -11.20
C LYS A 25 -12.37 -3.21 -10.40
N GLY A 26 -12.21 -2.10 -9.68
CA GLY A 26 -13.23 -1.59 -8.74
C GLY A 26 -13.53 -2.54 -7.57
N THR A 27 -12.66 -3.51 -7.29
CA THR A 27 -12.87 -4.52 -6.24
C THR A 27 -12.08 -4.18 -4.98
N LYS A 28 -12.67 -4.39 -3.80
CA LYS A 28 -12.05 -4.08 -2.50
C LYS A 28 -11.70 -5.34 -1.71
N ASN A 29 -10.93 -6.23 -2.33
CA ASN A 29 -10.50 -7.46 -1.67
C ASN A 29 -9.38 -7.17 -0.67
N VAL A 30 -9.26 -7.98 0.39
CA VAL A 30 -8.20 -7.80 1.40
C VAL A 30 -6.81 -7.97 0.76
N ILE A 31 -5.98 -6.92 0.81
CA ILE A 31 -4.61 -6.94 0.32
C ILE A 31 -3.68 -7.39 1.45
N ARG A 32 -3.08 -8.57 1.30
CA ARG A 32 -2.02 -9.04 2.21
C ARG A 32 -0.67 -8.44 1.83
N THR A 33 0.02 -7.86 2.81
CA THR A 33 1.33 -7.23 2.63
C THR A 33 2.28 -7.52 3.79
N TRP A 34 3.56 -7.69 3.45
CA TRP A 34 4.68 -7.70 4.40
C TRP A 34 5.41 -6.36 4.44
N SER A 35 5.10 -5.45 3.51
CA SER A 35 5.71 -4.13 3.47
C SER A 35 5.11 -3.21 4.53
N ARG A 36 5.70 -3.25 5.72
CA ARG A 36 5.40 -2.34 6.83
C ARG A 36 6.06 -0.95 6.72
N ARG A 37 6.88 -0.75 5.69
CA ARG A 37 7.63 0.50 5.45
C ARG A 37 6.92 1.46 4.50
N SER A 38 5.86 1.00 3.82
CA SER A 38 5.10 1.80 2.87
C SER A 38 4.23 2.84 3.58
N THR A 39 4.14 4.02 2.98
CA THR A 39 3.29 5.13 3.38
C THR A 39 1.94 4.97 2.71
N ILE A 40 0.87 5.26 3.43
CA ILE A 40 -0.50 5.25 2.88
C ILE A 40 -0.63 6.44 1.92
N ILE A 41 -1.03 6.15 0.68
CA ILE A 41 -1.30 7.14 -0.37
C ILE A 41 -2.80 7.22 -0.68
N PRO A 42 -3.29 8.30 -1.32
CA PRO A 42 -4.72 8.46 -1.63
C PRO A 42 -5.34 7.27 -2.41
N ASP A 43 -4.56 6.61 -3.28
CA ASP A 43 -5.04 5.47 -4.08
C ASP A 43 -5.36 4.22 -3.23
N MET A 44 -4.90 4.19 -1.97
CA MET A 44 -5.18 3.12 -1.02
C MET A 44 -6.49 3.34 -0.23
N LEU A 45 -7.19 4.47 -0.44
CA LEU A 45 -8.40 4.80 0.30
C LEU A 45 -9.53 3.80 -0.01
N GLY A 46 -10.11 3.24 1.05
CA GLY A 46 -11.20 2.27 0.96
C GLY A 46 -10.76 0.81 0.73
N HIS A 47 -9.45 0.54 0.66
CA HIS A 47 -8.90 -0.81 0.64
C HIS A 47 -8.67 -1.35 2.05
N THR A 48 -8.83 -2.66 2.23
CA THR A 48 -8.52 -3.33 3.49
C THR A 48 -7.14 -3.98 3.41
N MET A 49 -6.21 -3.56 4.27
CA MET A 49 -4.81 -3.99 4.26
C MET A 49 -4.54 -4.96 5.42
N ALA A 50 -4.20 -6.21 5.11
CA ALA A 50 -3.72 -7.19 6.07
C ALA A 50 -2.19 -7.14 6.12
N VAL A 51 -1.66 -6.36 7.08
CA VAL A 51 -0.22 -6.17 7.28
C VAL A 51 0.31 -7.25 8.22
N HIS A 52 1.38 -7.94 7.82
CA HIS A 52 2.05 -8.92 8.68
C HIS A 52 2.81 -8.23 9.82
N ASP A 53 2.63 -8.70 11.05
CA ASP A 53 3.21 -8.18 12.29
C ASP A 53 4.47 -8.93 12.77
N GLY A 54 4.80 -10.08 12.15
CA GLY A 54 5.94 -10.91 12.51
C GLY A 54 5.64 -12.06 13.46
N ARG A 55 4.37 -12.25 13.86
CA ARG A 55 3.91 -13.37 14.68
C ARG A 55 3.35 -14.52 13.84
#